data_AF-A0A7S3ZFA6-F1
#
_entry.id   AF-A0A7S3ZFA6-F1
#
_cell.length_a   1.000
_cell.length_b   1.000
_cell.length_c   1.000
_cell.angle_alpha   90.00
_cell.angle_beta   90.00
_cell.angle_gamma   90.00
#
_symmetry.space_group_name_H-M   'P 1'
#
loop_
_entity.id
_entity.type
_entity.pdbx_description
1 polymer ?
#
loop_
_entity_poly.entity_id
_entity_poly.type
_entity_poly.pdbx_seq_one_letter_code
_entity_poly.pdbx_strand_id
1 'polypeptide(L)'
;QTGTRFLSKKFFSLPIGWVWDGKWTAKTTRSAVDAEGWRYAEAFDAEMWEPRRIFNAKVRQRVWTRDMVKTATVQTTRSGSLRVGGRAEKEDHPLSREEQHLTREMESLALRIFGAPTGSGAKKKKKKATKSPNKKKTAGSAEEGGEKDSS
;
A
#
# COMPACT_ATOMS: atom_id res chain seq x y z
N GLN A 1 11.16 -19.25 -12.00
CA GLN A 1 10.68 -18.94 -10.64
C GLN A 1 10.82 -17.43 -10.47
N THR A 2 9.71 -16.70 -10.41
CA THR A 2 9.68 -15.25 -10.65
C THR A 2 9.80 -14.50 -9.34
N GLY A 3 10.78 -13.60 -9.23
CA GLY A 3 10.94 -12.80 -8.04
C GLY A 3 9.67 -12.00 -7.74
N THR A 4 9.15 -12.24 -6.53
CA THR A 4 8.11 -11.52 -5.81
C THR A 4 7.02 -10.88 -6.68
N ARG A 5 5.87 -11.57 -6.76
CA ARG A 5 4.61 -11.04 -7.36
C ARG A 5 4.45 -9.56 -7.04
N PHE A 6 4.33 -8.74 -8.08
CA PHE A 6 4.02 -7.31 -7.94
C PHE A 6 2.80 -7.14 -7.04
N LEU A 7 3.01 -6.66 -5.82
CA LEU A 7 1.92 -6.25 -4.96
C LEU A 7 1.34 -4.96 -5.55
N SER A 8 0.04 -4.96 -5.83
CA SER A 8 -0.63 -3.74 -6.26
C SER A 8 -0.45 -2.65 -5.19
N LYS A 9 -0.46 -1.37 -5.61
CA LYS A 9 -0.31 -0.22 -4.70
C LYS A 9 -1.29 -0.23 -3.52
N LYS A 10 -2.43 -0.93 -3.66
CA LYS A 10 -3.46 -1.08 -2.64
C LYS A 10 -3.10 -2.04 -1.50
N PHE A 11 -2.05 -2.85 -1.66
CA PHE A 11 -1.60 -3.79 -0.62
C PHE A 11 -0.69 -3.14 0.43
N PHE A 12 -0.25 -1.90 0.22
CA PHE A 12 0.56 -1.19 1.20
C PHE A 12 -0.35 -0.48 2.21
N SER A 13 -0.61 -1.14 3.34
CA SER A 13 -1.32 -0.56 4.48
C SER A 13 -0.41 0.39 5.26
N LEU A 14 -0.94 1.57 5.62
CA LEU A 14 -0.24 2.53 6.48
C LEU A 14 -0.31 2.11 7.95
N PRO A 15 0.73 2.38 8.75
CA PRO A 15 0.64 2.32 10.20
C PRO A 15 -0.39 3.33 10.75
N ILE A 16 -0.92 3.07 11.94
CA ILE A 16 -1.88 3.98 12.61
C ILE A 16 -1.24 5.35 12.83
N GLY A 17 -1.97 6.43 12.50
CA GLY A 17 -1.50 7.81 12.65
C GLY A 17 -0.57 8.30 11.54
N TRP A 18 -0.48 7.57 10.44
CA TRP A 18 0.22 8.00 9.22
C TRP A 18 -0.77 8.15 8.07
N VAL A 19 -0.54 9.15 7.23
CA VAL A 19 -1.25 9.34 5.96
C VAL A 19 -0.22 9.44 4.84
N TRP A 20 -0.59 8.93 3.67
CA TRP A 20 0.21 9.14 2.48
C TRP A 20 0.11 10.62 2.09
N ASP A 21 1.25 11.24 1.84
CA ASP A 21 1.32 12.59 1.32
C ASP A 21 1.68 12.56 -0.17
N GLY A 22 1.00 13.40 -0.95
CA GLY A 22 1.24 13.52 -2.40
C GLY A 22 0.96 12.26 -3.23
N LYS A 23 1.57 12.21 -4.41
CA LYS A 23 1.41 11.12 -5.41
C LYS A 23 2.64 10.20 -5.39
N TRP A 24 2.48 8.97 -5.89
CA TRP A 24 3.63 8.10 -6.13
C TRP A 24 4.57 8.72 -7.17
N THR A 25 5.83 8.89 -6.82
CA THR A 25 6.88 9.41 -7.69
C THR A 25 7.89 8.32 -8.03
N ALA A 26 8.45 8.36 -9.23
CA ALA A 26 9.55 7.47 -9.61
C ALA A 26 10.85 8.02 -9.03
N LYS A 27 11.67 7.17 -8.41
CA LYS A 27 12.94 7.59 -7.82
C LYS A 27 14.00 7.76 -8.91
N THR A 28 14.19 9.00 -9.39
CA THR A 28 15.17 9.33 -10.44
C THR A 28 16.54 9.75 -9.90
N THR A 29 16.67 10.02 -8.60
CA THR A 29 17.88 10.58 -7.98
C THR A 29 19.09 9.62 -7.92
N ARG A 30 18.97 8.38 -8.39
CA ARG A 30 20.09 7.41 -8.38
C ARG A 30 20.82 7.47 -9.72
N SER A 31 22.15 7.55 -9.69
CA SER A 31 23.05 7.60 -10.86
C SER A 31 22.94 6.45 -11.87
N ALA A 32 22.16 5.41 -11.57
CA ALA A 32 21.93 4.26 -12.43
C ALA A 32 20.44 4.11 -12.80
N VAL A 33 19.78 5.16 -13.30
CA VAL A 33 18.46 5.07 -13.94
C VAL A 33 18.42 5.90 -15.23
N ASP A 34 17.51 5.60 -16.16
CA ASP A 34 17.21 6.49 -17.28
C ASP A 34 16.44 7.75 -16.84
N ALA A 35 16.18 8.64 -17.81
CA ALA A 35 15.41 9.87 -17.62
C ALA A 35 13.99 9.63 -17.06
N GLU A 36 13.44 8.43 -17.24
CA GLU A 36 12.12 8.05 -16.73
C GLU A 36 12.20 7.22 -15.43
N GLY A 37 13.38 6.97 -14.88
CA GLY A 37 13.58 6.18 -13.66
C GLY A 37 13.57 4.66 -13.86
N TRP A 38 13.69 4.14 -15.09
CA TRP A 38 13.87 2.70 -15.34
C TRP A 38 15.32 2.26 -15.23
N ARG A 39 15.51 0.97 -14.94
CA ARG A 39 16.75 0.23 -15.06
C ARG A 39 16.52 -1.04 -15.86
N TYR A 40 17.52 -1.50 -16.59
CA TYR A 40 17.45 -2.64 -17.50
C TYR A 40 18.41 -3.73 -17.06
N ALA A 41 18.03 -4.99 -17.26
CA ALA A 41 18.91 -6.14 -17.04
C ALA A 41 18.56 -7.29 -17.97
N GLU A 42 19.51 -8.21 -18.16
CA GLU A 42 19.31 -9.41 -18.98
C GLU A 42 18.38 -10.43 -18.29
N ALA A 43 18.44 -10.53 -16.96
CA ALA A 43 17.63 -11.45 -16.16
C ALA A 43 17.19 -10.78 -14.84
N PHE A 44 16.21 -11.38 -14.16
CA PHE A 44 15.65 -10.80 -12.92
C PHE A 44 16.62 -10.84 -11.74
N ASP A 45 17.47 -11.86 -11.70
CA ASP A 45 18.54 -12.13 -10.73
C ASP A 45 19.90 -11.54 -11.15
N ALA A 46 19.92 -10.71 -12.19
CA ALA A 46 21.14 -10.04 -12.62
C ALA A 46 21.70 -9.15 -11.50
N GLU A 47 23.01 -9.30 -11.26
CA GLU A 47 23.76 -8.51 -10.30
C GLU A 47 23.89 -7.06 -10.76
N MET A 48 24.07 -6.84 -12.06
CA MET A 48 24.23 -5.52 -12.66
C MET A 48 22.95 -5.06 -13.36
N TRP A 49 22.57 -3.80 -13.06
CA TRP A 49 21.42 -3.13 -13.66
C TRP A 49 21.89 -1.86 -14.36
N GLU A 50 21.61 -1.76 -15.64
CA GLU A 50 22.06 -0.67 -16.48
C GLU A 50 21.03 0.48 -16.51
N PRO A 51 21.49 1.75 -16.44
CA PRO A 51 20.60 2.90 -16.62
C PRO A 51 20.05 2.98 -18.05
N ARG A 52 20.85 2.57 -19.04
CA ARG A 52 20.47 2.65 -20.46
C ARG A 52 19.90 1.31 -20.92
N ARG A 53 18.93 1.37 -21.85
CA ARG A 53 18.41 0.18 -22.51
C ARG A 53 19.53 -0.52 -23.31
N ILE A 54 19.92 -1.70 -22.86
CA ILE A 54 20.83 -2.61 -23.57
C ILE A 54 20.06 -3.54 -24.52
N PHE A 55 20.70 -4.01 -25.58
CA PHE A 55 20.07 -4.82 -26.63
C PHE A 55 19.52 -6.16 -26.11
N ASN A 56 20.22 -6.80 -25.17
CA ASN A 56 19.86 -8.07 -24.53
C ASN A 56 19.00 -7.91 -23.26
N ALA A 57 18.48 -6.71 -22.95
CA ALA A 57 17.63 -6.50 -21.79
C ALA A 57 16.30 -7.25 -21.94
N LYS A 58 16.04 -8.24 -21.08
CA LYS A 58 14.76 -8.96 -21.02
C LYS A 58 13.85 -8.41 -19.92
N VAL A 59 14.43 -7.76 -18.92
CA VAL A 59 13.68 -7.20 -17.79
C VAL A 59 14.01 -5.72 -17.59
N ARG A 60 13.03 -5.01 -17.02
CA ARG A 60 13.21 -3.65 -16.53
C ARG A 60 12.53 -3.48 -15.18
N GLN A 61 13.08 -2.62 -14.34
CA GLN A 61 12.50 -2.27 -13.04
C GLN A 61 12.44 -0.76 -12.85
N ARG A 62 11.44 -0.31 -12.10
CA ARG A 62 11.29 1.08 -11.67
C ARG A 62 10.94 1.10 -10.19
N VAL A 63 11.66 1.92 -9.43
CA VAL A 63 11.39 2.10 -8.00
C VAL A 63 10.42 3.25 -7.82
N TRP A 64 9.29 2.96 -7.18
CA TRP A 64 8.29 3.94 -6.80
C TRP A 64 8.44 4.30 -5.33
N THR A 65 8.40 5.59 -5.04
CA THR A 65 8.43 6.16 -3.69
C THR A 65 7.23 7.04 -3.46
N ARG A 66 6.81 7.17 -2.21
CA ARG A 66 5.78 8.09 -1.79
C ARG A 66 6.04 8.48 -0.34
N ASP A 67 5.89 9.75 -0.05
CA ASP A 67 6.13 10.26 1.28
C ASP A 67 4.93 9.99 2.17
N MET A 68 5.21 9.84 3.47
CA MET A 68 4.18 9.68 4.49
C MET A 68 4.35 10.81 5.49
N VAL A 69 3.24 11.38 5.92
CA VAL A 69 3.22 12.38 6.97
C VAL A 69 2.53 11.76 8.18
N LYS A 70 3.17 11.91 9.34
CA LYS A 70 2.55 11.52 10.60
C LYS A 70 1.45 12.54 10.89
N THR A 71 0.19 12.10 10.86
CA THR A 71 -0.89 12.96 11.33
C THR A 71 -0.63 13.21 12.80
N ALA A 72 -0.56 14.47 13.21
CA ALA A 72 -0.63 14.78 14.63
C ALA A 72 -1.92 14.13 15.12
N THR A 73 -1.79 13.04 15.86
CA THR A 73 -2.90 12.49 16.63
C THR A 73 -3.32 13.66 17.47
N VAL A 74 -4.41 14.32 17.07
CA VAL A 74 -5.08 15.27 17.94
C VAL A 74 -5.36 14.41 19.15
N GLN A 75 -4.52 14.56 20.17
CA GLN A 75 -4.87 14.08 21.48
C GLN A 75 -6.09 14.91 21.77
N THR A 76 -7.26 14.36 21.45
CA THR A 76 -8.51 14.73 22.07
C THR A 76 -8.23 14.45 23.53
N THR A 77 -7.61 15.42 24.18
CA THR A 77 -7.63 15.58 25.61
C THR A 77 -9.11 15.46 25.90
N ARG A 78 -9.50 14.31 26.47
CA ARG A 78 -10.77 14.11 27.15
C ARG A 78 -10.77 15.07 28.33
N SER A 79 -10.84 16.36 28.02
CA SER A 79 -11.08 17.43 28.93
C SER A 79 -12.60 17.51 29.01
N GLY A 80 -13.11 16.99 30.12
CA GLY A 80 -14.44 17.35 30.59
C GLY A 80 -15.58 16.64 29.87
N SER A 81 -16.21 15.75 30.63
CA SER A 81 -17.65 15.54 30.60
C SER A 81 -18.37 16.89 30.80
N LEU A 82 -18.49 17.71 29.75
CA LEU A 82 -19.52 18.72 29.66
C LEU A 82 -20.79 18.03 29.19
N ARG A 83 -21.67 17.75 30.15
CA ARG A 83 -23.07 17.47 29.89
C ARG A 83 -23.65 18.70 29.20
N VAL A 84 -23.82 18.65 27.88
CA VAL A 84 -24.72 19.55 27.19
C VAL A 84 -25.87 18.69 26.67
N GLY A 85 -26.97 18.72 27.43
CA GLY A 85 -28.27 18.28 26.93
C GLY A 85 -28.67 19.21 25.80
N GLY A 86 -28.28 18.86 24.58
CA GLY A 86 -28.66 19.56 23.35
C GLY A 86 -29.54 18.63 22.53
N ARG A 87 -30.84 18.87 22.63
CA ARG A 87 -31.94 18.28 21.87
C ARG A 87 -31.54 18.12 20.40
N ALA A 88 -31.56 16.87 19.93
CA ALA A 88 -31.35 16.52 18.54
C ALA A 88 -32.48 17.12 17.69
N GLU A 89 -32.18 18.18 16.96
CA GLU A 89 -32.92 18.48 15.74
C GLU A 89 -32.34 17.58 14.64
N LYS A 90 -33.13 16.58 14.27
CA LYS A 90 -32.98 15.88 13.00
C LYS A 90 -33.23 16.89 11.89
N GLU A 91 -32.18 17.45 11.32
CA GLU A 91 -32.28 17.98 9.97
C GLU A 91 -32.25 16.80 9.01
N ASP A 92 -33.41 16.17 8.88
CA ASP A 92 -33.74 15.30 7.75
C ASP A 92 -33.79 16.21 6.51
N HIS A 93 -32.63 16.53 5.92
CA HIS A 93 -32.58 17.17 4.60
C HIS A 93 -33.03 16.12 3.56
N PRO A 94 -34.23 16.25 2.95
CA PRO A 94 -34.58 15.40 1.83
C PRO A 94 -33.59 15.69 0.70
N LEU A 95 -32.85 14.66 0.28
CA LEU A 95 -31.98 14.72 -0.90
C LEU A 95 -32.76 15.35 -2.06
N SER A 96 -32.16 16.37 -2.67
CA SER A 96 -32.76 17.11 -3.78
C SER A 96 -33.19 16.13 -4.89
N ARG A 97 -34.34 16.41 -5.52
CA ARG A 97 -34.92 15.59 -6.59
C ARG A 97 -33.92 15.29 -7.72
N GLU A 98 -32.95 16.18 -7.94
CA GLU A 98 -31.89 16.03 -8.94
C GLU A 98 -30.82 15.00 -8.53
N GLU A 99 -30.47 14.92 -7.24
CA GLU A 99 -29.51 13.93 -6.72
C GLU A 99 -30.06 12.50 -6.73
N GLN A 100 -31.39 12.35 -6.60
CA GLN A 100 -32.07 11.05 -6.72
C GLN A 100 -32.01 10.46 -8.14
N HIS A 101 -31.86 11.29 -9.17
CA HIS A 101 -31.81 10.82 -10.56
C HIS A 101 -30.41 10.33 -10.95
N LEU A 102 -29.37 11.05 -10.50
CA LEU A 102 -27.96 10.68 -10.71
C LEU A 102 -27.59 9.37 -10.02
N THR A 103 -28.07 9.16 -8.80
CA THR A 103 -27.85 7.90 -8.07
C THR A 103 -28.46 6.71 -8.80
N ARG A 104 -29.67 6.86 -9.36
CA ARG A 104 -30.35 5.80 -10.13
C ARG A 104 -29.66 5.46 -11.45
N GLU A 105 -29.08 6.44 -12.14
CA GLU A 105 -28.31 6.20 -13.36
C GLU A 105 -26.99 5.48 -13.07
N MET A 106 -26.29 5.86 -12.00
CA MET A 106 -25.04 5.21 -11.60
C MET A 106 -25.25 3.74 -11.18
N GLU A 107 -26.35 3.43 -10.49
CA GLU A 107 -26.69 2.05 -10.13
C GLU A 107 -27.00 1.18 -11.36
N SER A 108 -27.72 1.73 -12.34
CA SER A 108 -28.02 1.05 -13.61
C SER A 108 -26.76 0.74 -14.42
N LEU A 109 -25.81 1.68 -14.44
CA LEU A 109 -24.56 1.54 -15.17
C LEU A 109 -23.62 0.51 -14.49
N ALA A 110 -23.62 0.47 -13.15
CA ALA A 110 -22.90 -0.53 -12.38
C ALA A 110 -23.41 -1.97 -12.65
N LEU A 111 -24.73 -2.17 -12.75
CA LEU A 111 -25.32 -3.48 -13.05
C LEU A 111 -24.95 -4.00 -14.45
N ARG A 112 -24.80 -3.11 -15.44
CA ARG A 112 -24.38 -3.49 -16.80
C ARG A 112 -22.91 -3.91 -16.89
N ILE A 113 -22.03 -3.24 -16.14
CA ILE A 113 -20.59 -3.52 -16.20
C ILE A 113 -20.23 -4.75 -15.37
N PHE A 114 -20.81 -4.89 -14.18
CA PHE A 114 -20.38 -5.91 -13.23
C PHE A 114 -21.20 -7.20 -13.27
N GLY A 115 -22.32 -7.22 -14.00
CA GLY A 115 -23.25 -8.35 -14.02
C GLY A 115 -23.95 -8.53 -12.67
N ALA A 116 -25.20 -9.00 -12.72
CA ALA A 116 -25.94 -9.27 -11.49
C ALA A 116 -25.17 -10.30 -10.63
N PRO A 117 -25.01 -10.07 -9.31
CA PRO A 117 -24.42 -11.07 -8.43
C PRO A 117 -25.35 -12.28 -8.42
N THR A 118 -24.96 -13.32 -9.16
CA THR A 118 -25.63 -14.62 -9.06
C THR A 118 -25.32 -15.16 -7.67
N GLY A 119 -26.33 -15.16 -6.82
CA GLY A 119 -26.28 -15.68 -5.45
C GLY A 119 -25.92 -17.17 -5.46
N SER A 120 -24.62 -17.46 -5.44
CA SER A 120 -24.09 -18.82 -5.35
C SER A 120 -23.42 -19.02 -3.99
N GLY A 121 -24.19 -19.61 -3.08
CA GLY A 121 -23.69 -20.65 -2.18
C GLY A 121 -22.71 -20.22 -1.09
N ALA A 122 -23.25 -19.77 0.04
CA ALA A 122 -22.54 -19.75 1.31
C ALA A 122 -22.14 -21.17 1.74
N LYS A 123 -20.88 -21.56 1.51
CA LYS A 123 -20.26 -22.71 2.18
C LYS A 123 -19.40 -22.22 3.35
N LYS A 124 -19.94 -22.33 4.56
CA LYS A 124 -19.22 -22.20 5.83
C LYS A 124 -18.03 -23.18 5.84
N LYS A 125 -16.80 -22.68 5.61
CA LYS A 125 -15.58 -23.45 5.90
C LYS A 125 -15.17 -23.25 7.36
N LYS A 126 -15.29 -24.36 8.09
CA LYS A 126 -14.86 -24.61 9.47
C LYS A 126 -13.37 -24.22 9.63
N LYS A 127 -13.07 -23.25 10.51
CA LYS A 127 -11.71 -22.94 10.94
C LYS A 127 -11.12 -24.15 11.68
N LYS A 128 -10.08 -24.78 11.15
CA LYS A 128 -9.17 -25.64 11.94
C LYS A 128 -8.00 -24.77 12.40
N ALA A 129 -7.88 -24.62 13.71
CA ALA A 129 -6.73 -23.99 14.35
C ALA A 129 -5.50 -24.90 14.15
N THR A 130 -4.47 -24.38 13.47
CA THR A 130 -3.16 -25.02 13.44
C THR A 130 -2.21 -24.24 14.33
N LYS A 131 -1.87 -24.95 15.40
CA LYS A 131 -0.93 -24.69 16.49
C LYS A 131 0.43 -24.17 15.99
N SER A 132 0.89 -23.08 16.61
CA SER A 132 2.25 -22.54 16.46
C SER A 132 3.33 -23.57 16.84
N PRO A 133 4.44 -23.64 16.09
CA PRO A 133 5.70 -24.12 16.61
C PRO A 133 6.66 -22.97 16.89
N ASN A 134 6.93 -22.81 18.18
CA ASN A 134 8.05 -22.16 18.81
C ASN A 134 9.40 -22.60 18.19
N LYS A 135 10.26 -21.67 17.75
CA LYS A 135 11.71 -21.88 17.52
C LYS A 135 12.43 -20.58 17.91
N LYS A 136 13.07 -20.52 19.09
CA LYS A 136 14.47 -20.93 19.37
C LYS A 136 15.44 -20.08 18.55
N LYS A 137 15.91 -18.94 19.06
CA LYS A 137 17.09 -18.74 19.92
C LYS A 137 18.38 -19.24 19.26
N THR A 138 19.16 -18.32 18.70
CA THR A 138 20.62 -18.42 18.52
C THR A 138 21.20 -17.01 18.61
N ALA A 139 21.95 -16.77 19.67
CA ALA A 139 22.90 -15.68 19.80
C ALA A 139 24.26 -16.19 19.28
N GLY A 140 24.92 -15.38 18.45
CA GLY A 140 26.38 -15.32 18.30
C GLY A 140 26.71 -13.82 18.24
N SER A 141 27.61 -13.24 19.03
CA SER A 141 29.06 -13.53 19.21
C SER A 141 29.71 -13.85 17.86
N ALA A 142 30.81 -13.24 17.44
CA ALA A 142 31.68 -12.16 17.90
C ALA A 142 32.60 -11.85 16.67
N GLU A 143 33.68 -11.11 16.89
CA GLU A 143 34.82 -10.86 15.99
C GLU A 143 34.65 -9.64 15.07
N GLU A 144 35.37 -8.52 15.24
CA GLU A 144 36.81 -8.23 15.48
C GLU A 144 37.52 -7.84 14.16
N GLY A 145 38.18 -6.67 14.21
CA GLY A 145 39.45 -6.43 13.51
C GLY A 145 39.39 -6.01 12.03
N GLY A 146 39.84 -4.79 11.73
CA GLY A 146 40.18 -4.45 10.34
C GLY A 146 40.52 -3.00 10.03
N GLU A 147 41.27 -2.31 10.90
CA GLU A 147 41.90 -1.03 10.58
C GLU A 147 43.12 -1.30 9.69
N LYS A 148 43.11 -0.77 8.46
CA LYS A 148 44.31 -0.66 7.63
C LYS A 148 44.35 0.72 7.00
N ASP A 149 45.13 1.58 7.65
CA ASP A 149 45.82 2.69 7.01
C ASP A 149 46.68 2.16 5.85
N SER A 150 46.65 2.86 4.72
CA SER A 150 47.72 2.80 3.74
C SER A 150 47.82 4.17 3.06
N SER A 151 49.06 4.65 3.10
CA SER A 151 49.59 5.96 2.73
C SER A 151 49.29 6.43 1.31
#